data_AF-A0A3R6BR00-F1
#
_entry.id   AF-A0A3R6BR00-F1
#
_cell.length_a   1.000
_cell.length_b   1.000
_cell.length_c   1.000
_cell.angle_alpha   90.00
_cell.angle_beta   90.00
_cell.angle_gamma   90.00
#
_symmetry.space_group_name_H-M   'P 1'
#
loop_
_entity.id
_entity.type
_entity.pdbx_description
1 polymer ?
#
loop_
_entity_poly.entity_id
_entity_poly.type
_entity_poly.pdbx_seq_one_letter_code
_entity_poly.pdbx_strand_id
1 'polypeptide(L)'
;MYKKIYGTSSAELSTIINVGGIPRRIEFTGGVPSGVSRVSARFVTSDKRLQDAIESDPRYGELFFLEVISPMQSKERVASNGKVKEYNYITRVQDAINVLVTKHGVQLDSLKSKQDVKEAAKKKSVSFPNMR
;
A
#
# COMPACT_ATOMS: atom_id res chain seq x y z
N MET A 1 5.96 2.11 17.36
CA MET A 1 6.91 2.75 16.42
C MET A 1 6.17 2.93 15.09
N TYR A 2 6.23 4.10 14.46
CA TYR A 2 5.38 4.42 13.29
C TYR A 2 6.26 4.64 12.06
N LYS A 3 5.79 4.19 10.90
CA LYS A 3 6.45 4.39 9.62
C LYS A 3 5.78 5.56 8.90
N LYS A 4 6.54 6.61 8.61
CA LYS A 4 6.05 7.74 7.82
C LYS A 4 6.43 7.54 6.37
N ILE A 5 5.48 7.81 5.48
CA ILE A 5 5.64 7.80 4.04
C ILE A 5 5.58 9.25 3.59
N TYR A 6 6.66 9.73 3.00
CA TYR A 6 6.76 11.05 2.41
C TYR A 6 6.67 10.94 0.89
N GLY A 7 5.81 11.75 0.28
CA GLY A 7 5.64 11.83 -1.16
C GLY A 7 6.32 13.09 -1.73
N THR A 8 6.61 13.08 -3.03
CA THR A 8 7.03 14.27 -3.78
C THR A 8 6.25 14.36 -5.10
N SER A 9 6.10 15.57 -5.64
CA SER A 9 5.45 15.80 -6.93
C SER A 9 6.29 15.32 -8.12
N SER A 10 7.56 15.00 -7.89
CA SER A 10 8.47 14.46 -8.90
C SER A 10 8.39 12.93 -9.03
N ALA A 11 8.75 12.42 -10.20
CA ALA A 11 8.86 10.97 -10.43
C ALA A 11 10.10 10.35 -9.74
N GLU A 12 11.06 11.20 -9.37
CA GLU A 12 12.24 10.87 -8.57
C GLU A 12 12.74 12.16 -7.90
N LEU A 13 13.25 12.04 -6.68
CA LEU A 13 13.90 13.15 -5.97
C LEU A 13 14.98 12.59 -5.07
N SER A 14 16.19 13.13 -5.15
CA SER A 14 17.23 12.89 -4.15
C SER A 14 17.54 14.18 -3.42
N THR A 15 17.61 14.12 -2.09
CA THR A 15 17.92 15.29 -1.28
C THR A 15 18.72 14.92 -0.03
N ILE A 16 19.42 15.90 0.53
CA ILE A 16 20.19 15.77 1.75
C ILE A 16 19.41 16.45 2.88
N ILE A 17 19.17 15.72 3.97
CA ILE A 17 18.52 16.18 5.19
C ILE A 17 19.55 16.17 6.32
N ASN A 18 19.67 17.26 7.05
CA ASN A 18 20.56 17.34 8.21
C ASN A 18 19.88 16.75 9.45
N VAL A 19 20.35 15.60 9.90
CA VAL A 19 19.83 14.92 11.10
C VAL A 19 20.78 15.17 12.25
N GLY A 20 20.47 16.16 13.10
CA GLY A 20 21.31 16.51 14.25
C GLY A 20 22.75 16.89 13.87
N GLY A 21 22.91 17.61 12.76
CA GLY A 21 24.22 18.05 12.24
C GLY A 21 24.91 17.05 11.30
N ILE A 22 24.35 15.86 11.10
CA ILE A 22 24.90 14.86 10.17
C ILE A 22 24.07 14.89 8.86
N PRO A 23 24.68 15.20 7.71
CA PRO A 23 23.98 15.16 6.43
C PRO A 23 23.63 13.72 6.04
N ARG A 24 22.34 13.48 5.79
CA ARG A 24 21.82 12.19 5.34
C ARG A 24 21.12 12.34 4.01
N ARG A 25 21.57 11.58 3.01
CA ARG A 25 20.90 11.49 1.71
C ARG A 25 19.64 10.62 1.84
N ILE A 26 18.52 11.13 1.35
CA ILE A 26 17.26 10.40 1.19
C ILE A 26 16.84 10.44 -0.28
N GLU A 27 16.21 9.36 -0.73
CA GLU A 27 15.86 9.17 -2.14
C GLU A 27 14.40 8.74 -2.24
N PHE A 28 13.60 9.60 -2.87
CA PHE A 28 12.22 9.34 -3.23
C PHE A 28 12.23 8.60 -4.55
N THR A 29 11.69 7.38 -4.54
CA THR A 29 11.73 6.46 -5.68
C THR A 29 10.35 5.88 -5.96
N GLY A 30 10.20 5.16 -7.07
CA GLY A 30 8.94 4.52 -7.45
C GLY A 30 7.90 5.47 -8.05
N GLY A 31 8.30 6.69 -8.42
CA GLY A 31 7.47 7.55 -9.26
C GLY A 31 7.57 7.14 -10.72
N VAL A 32 6.54 7.44 -11.49
CA VAL A 32 6.45 7.12 -12.92
C VAL A 32 6.32 8.45 -13.68
N PRO A 33 7.33 8.85 -14.48
CA PRO A 33 7.22 10.03 -15.33
C PRO A 33 6.15 9.78 -16.41
N SER A 34 5.34 10.81 -16.68
CA SER A 34 3.97 10.67 -17.17
C SER A 34 3.80 10.03 -18.56
N GLY A 35 2.64 9.38 -18.70
CA GLY A 35 1.98 8.97 -19.95
C GLY A 35 0.49 8.66 -19.72
N VAL A 36 0.16 7.85 -18.69
CA VAL A 36 -1.25 7.43 -18.39
C VAL A 36 -1.63 7.49 -16.89
N SER A 37 -0.67 7.39 -15.98
CA SER A 37 -0.88 7.53 -14.52
C SER A 37 0.33 8.21 -13.90
N ARG A 38 0.14 9.40 -13.33
CA ARG A 38 1.20 10.11 -12.59
C ARG A 38 1.34 9.47 -11.23
N VAL A 39 2.39 8.67 -11.03
CA VAL A 39 2.74 8.14 -9.72
C VAL A 39 3.84 9.01 -9.13
N SER A 40 3.57 9.62 -7.99
CA SER A 40 4.54 10.37 -7.19
C SER A 40 5.56 9.43 -6.57
N ALA A 41 6.83 9.85 -6.54
CA ALA A 41 7.88 9.14 -5.85
C ALA A 41 7.69 9.21 -4.33
N ARG A 42 8.08 8.17 -3.62
CA ARG A 42 7.89 8.05 -2.18
C ARG A 42 9.18 7.69 -1.46
N PHE A 43 9.31 8.18 -0.24
CA PHE A 43 10.36 7.81 0.71
C PHE A 43 9.71 7.33 2.01
N VAL A 44 10.21 6.23 2.57
CA VAL A 44 9.62 5.59 3.76
C VAL A 44 10.68 5.43 4.83
N THR A 45 10.41 5.93 6.04
CA THR A 45 11.31 5.77 7.18
C THR A 45 10.57 5.51 8.49
N SER A 46 11.18 4.68 9.34
CA SER A 46 10.76 4.48 10.75
C SER A 46 11.62 5.27 11.74
N ASP A 47 12.72 5.87 11.28
CA ASP A 47 13.68 6.56 12.14
C ASP A 47 13.09 7.89 12.61
N LYS A 48 12.84 8.00 13.92
CA LYS A 48 12.20 9.18 14.52
C LYS A 48 13.04 10.45 14.30
N ARG A 49 14.36 10.38 14.47
CA ARG A 49 15.25 11.55 14.29
C ARG A 49 15.25 12.01 12.84
N LEU A 50 15.23 11.07 11.90
CA LEU A 50 15.11 11.40 10.48
C LEU A 50 13.71 11.95 10.15
N GLN A 51 12.64 11.44 10.75
CA GLN A 51 11.29 11.99 10.57
C GLN A 51 11.21 13.43 11.07
N ASP A 52 11.66 13.70 12.31
CA ASP A 52 11.71 15.06 12.88
C ASP A 52 12.56 16.00 12.01
N ALA A 53 13.71 15.54 11.49
CA ALA A 53 14.57 16.34 10.62
C ALA A 53 13.95 16.62 9.24
N ILE A 54 13.23 15.66 8.66
CA ILE A 54 12.49 15.84 7.40
C ILE A 54 11.38 16.88 7.60
N GLU A 55 10.60 16.77 8.68
CA GLU A 55 9.47 17.65 8.97
C GLU A 55 9.91 19.06 9.40
N SER A 56 11.14 19.20 9.90
CA SER A 56 11.76 20.49 10.23
C SER A 56 12.53 21.12 9.06
N ASP A 57 12.68 20.43 7.93
CA ASP A 57 13.40 20.98 6.77
C ASP A 57 12.55 22.08 6.11
N PRO A 58 13.12 23.24 5.74
CA PRO A 58 12.35 24.33 5.13
C PRO A 58 11.70 23.97 3.78
N ARG A 59 12.13 22.88 3.14
CA ARG A 59 11.57 22.37 1.89
C ARG A 59 10.36 21.44 2.11
N TYR A 60 10.08 21.07 3.36
CA TYR A 60 8.93 20.27 3.73
C TYR A 60 7.63 21.04 3.48
N GLY A 61 6.67 20.41 2.79
CA GLY A 61 5.43 21.03 2.34
C GLY A 61 5.51 21.62 0.92
N GLU A 62 6.71 21.88 0.40
CA GLU A 62 6.93 22.40 -0.96
C GLU A 62 7.49 21.33 -1.91
N LEU A 63 8.61 20.71 -1.55
CA LEU A 63 9.29 19.70 -2.37
C LEU A 63 8.88 18.26 -2.03
N PHE A 64 8.63 18.02 -0.74
CA PHE A 64 8.17 16.73 -0.24
C PHE A 64 7.24 16.95 0.96
N PHE A 65 6.27 16.08 1.12
CA PHE A 65 5.23 16.21 2.15
C PHE A 65 4.88 14.85 2.73
N LEU A 66 4.34 14.85 3.95
CA LEU A 66 3.83 13.64 4.57
C LEU A 66 2.58 13.17 3.82
N GLU A 67 2.65 11.98 3.22
CA GLU A 67 1.53 11.41 2.48
C GLU A 67 0.71 10.49 3.38
N VAL A 68 1.37 9.60 4.12
CA VAL A 68 0.70 8.61 4.98
C VAL A 68 1.51 8.39 6.26
N ILE A 69 0.84 8.45 7.40
CA ILE A 69 1.35 7.91 8.67
C ILE A 69 0.87 6.47 8.76
N SER A 70 1.74 5.51 8.46
CA SER A 70 1.43 4.11 8.65
C SER A 70 1.87 3.72 10.07
N PRO A 71 0.97 3.23 10.95
CA PRO A 71 1.45 2.46 12.10
C PRO A 71 2.37 1.35 11.56
N MET A 72 3.50 1.06 12.24
CA MET A 72 4.19 -0.20 11.97
C MET A 72 3.23 -1.31 12.36
N GLN A 73 2.36 -1.71 11.43
CA GLN A 73 2.06 -3.12 11.32
C GLN A 73 3.38 -3.72 10.87
N SER A 74 4.03 -4.40 11.82
CA SER A 74 5.02 -5.42 11.55
C SER A 74 4.62 -6.14 10.26
N LYS A 75 5.52 -6.15 9.28
CA LYS A 75 5.49 -7.21 8.28
C LYS A 75 5.75 -8.50 9.06
N GLU A 76 4.70 -9.13 9.56
CA GLU A 76 4.70 -10.56 9.77
C GLU A 76 4.11 -11.20 8.51
N ARG A 77 4.95 -12.01 7.88
CA ARG A 77 4.51 -13.07 6.98
C ARG A 77 3.45 -13.89 7.74
N VAL A 78 2.32 -14.12 7.06
CA VAL A 78 1.51 -15.33 7.15
C VAL A 78 1.41 -15.96 8.55
N ALA A 79 0.51 -15.47 9.38
CA ALA A 79 -0.16 -16.28 10.39
C ALA A 79 -1.64 -15.89 10.44
N SER A 80 -2.45 -16.82 9.96
CA SER A 80 -3.88 -16.96 10.15
C SER A 80 -4.36 -16.46 11.53
N ASN A 81 -5.08 -15.34 11.54
CA ASN A 81 -6.15 -15.12 12.52
C ASN A 81 -7.21 -14.15 11.94
N GLY A 82 -8.21 -14.74 11.29
CA GLY A 82 -9.62 -14.35 11.48
C GLY A 82 -10.15 -13.03 10.92
N LYS A 83 -9.39 -12.19 10.21
CA LYS A 83 -10.01 -11.06 9.48
C LYS A 83 -10.33 -11.45 8.05
N VAL A 84 -11.54 -12.01 7.90
CA VAL A 84 -12.18 -12.21 6.59
C VAL A 84 -12.19 -10.85 5.87
N LYS A 85 -11.52 -10.76 4.72
CA LYS A 85 -11.60 -9.57 3.86
C LYS A 85 -12.98 -9.57 3.20
N GLU A 86 -13.86 -8.70 3.71
CA GLU A 86 -15.21 -8.55 3.19
C GLU A 86 -15.24 -7.51 2.06
N TYR A 87 -15.68 -7.96 0.89
CA TYR A 87 -15.89 -7.09 -0.26
C TYR A 87 -17.38 -6.79 -0.39
N ASN A 88 -17.85 -5.85 0.43
CA ASN A 88 -19.25 -5.41 0.49
C ASN A 88 -19.75 -4.76 -0.82
N TYR A 89 -18.85 -4.24 -1.66
CA TYR A 89 -19.20 -3.63 -2.94
C TYR A 89 -19.45 -4.67 -4.06
N ILE A 90 -19.10 -5.93 -3.82
CA ILE A 90 -19.26 -6.98 -4.82
C ILE A 90 -20.64 -7.60 -4.70
N THR A 91 -21.47 -7.31 -5.69
CA THR A 91 -22.84 -7.84 -5.80
C THR A 91 -22.97 -8.93 -6.85
N ARG A 92 -22.03 -9.00 -7.80
CA ARG A 92 -22.03 -9.96 -8.92
C ARG A 92 -20.96 -11.04 -8.74
N VAL A 93 -21.31 -12.28 -9.10
CA VAL A 93 -20.40 -13.43 -9.06
C VAL A 93 -19.16 -13.20 -9.93
N GLN A 94 -19.30 -12.60 -11.11
CA GLN A 94 -18.17 -12.31 -12.00
C GLN A 94 -17.15 -11.34 -11.38
N ASP A 95 -17.62 -10.36 -10.61
CA ASP A 95 -16.75 -9.38 -9.95
C ASP A 95 -15.98 -10.03 -8.79
N ALA A 96 -16.65 -10.94 -8.05
CA ALA A 96 -16.01 -11.79 -7.04
C ALA A 96 -14.93 -12.68 -7.65
N ILE A 97 -15.22 -13.30 -8.80
CA ILE A 97 -14.25 -14.11 -9.56
C ILE A 97 -13.06 -13.25 -9.95
N ASN A 98 -13.30 -12.08 -10.54
CA ASN A 98 -12.23 -11.18 -10.97
C ASN A 98 -11.33 -10.79 -9.79
N VAL A 99 -11.89 -10.50 -8.63
CA VAL A 99 -11.12 -10.20 -7.42
C VAL A 99 -10.35 -11.42 -6.92
N LEU A 100 -10.94 -12.62 -6.94
CA LEU A 100 -10.24 -13.84 -6.54
C LEU A 100 -9.07 -14.17 -7.48
N VAL A 101 -9.25 -14.02 -8.79
CA VAL A 101 -8.20 -14.29 -9.79
C VAL A 101 -7.10 -13.22 -9.72
N THR A 102 -7.47 -11.94 -9.77
CA THR A 102 -6.50 -10.83 -9.87
C THR A 102 -5.82 -10.51 -8.54
N LYS A 103 -6.57 -10.48 -7.42
CA LYS A 103 -6.03 -10.09 -6.10
C LYS A 103 -5.57 -11.26 -5.26
N HIS A 104 -6.14 -12.45 -5.46
CA HIS A 104 -5.85 -13.63 -4.64
C HIS A 104 -5.19 -14.78 -5.41
N GLY A 105 -4.98 -14.61 -6.72
CA GLY A 105 -4.31 -15.59 -7.58
C GLY A 105 -5.05 -16.92 -7.69
N VAL A 106 -6.37 -16.92 -7.53
CA VAL A 106 -7.18 -18.13 -7.66
C VAL A 106 -7.34 -18.48 -9.14
N GLN A 107 -7.25 -19.76 -9.48
CA GLN A 107 -7.45 -20.19 -10.86
C GLN A 107 -8.93 -20.15 -11.24
N LEU A 108 -9.23 -19.58 -12.40
CA LEU A 108 -10.58 -19.45 -12.92
C LEU A 108 -11.24 -20.83 -13.13
N ASP A 109 -10.45 -21.86 -13.40
CA ASP A 109 -10.93 -23.24 -13.56
C ASP A 109 -11.54 -23.83 -12.27
N SER A 110 -11.12 -23.32 -11.10
CA SER A 110 -11.70 -23.66 -9.79
C SER A 110 -12.85 -22.75 -9.38
N LEU A 111 -13.34 -21.87 -10.25
CA LEU A 111 -14.40 -20.89 -9.96
C LEU A 111 -15.59 -21.05 -10.93
N LYS A 112 -15.94 -22.30 -11.24
CA LYS A 112 -16.98 -22.65 -12.23
C LYS A 112 -18.40 -22.44 -11.71
N SER A 113 -18.62 -22.56 -10.40
CA SER A 113 -19.94 -22.37 -9.78
C SER A 113 -19.89 -21.34 -8.66
N LYS A 114 -21.05 -20.74 -8.35
CA LYS A 114 -21.20 -19.79 -7.23
C LYS A 114 -20.73 -20.38 -5.89
N GLN A 115 -20.88 -21.69 -5.71
CA GLN A 115 -20.43 -22.41 -4.52
C GLN A 115 -18.90 -22.49 -4.46
N ASP A 116 -18.25 -22.81 -5.59
CA ASP A 116 -16.79 -22.82 -5.70
C ASP A 116 -16.18 -21.44 -5.43
N VAL A 117 -16.85 -20.37 -5.88
CA VAL A 117 -16.45 -18.98 -5.57
C VAL A 117 -16.48 -18.69 -4.08
N LYS A 118 -17.53 -19.13 -3.36
CA LYS A 118 -17.62 -18.98 -1.90
C LYS A 118 -16.58 -19.81 -1.17
N GLU A 119 -16.34 -21.05 -1.61
CA GLU A 119 -15.33 -21.95 -1.06
C GLU A 119 -13.92 -21.38 -1.24
N ALA A 120 -13.59 -20.93 -2.45
CA ALA A 120 -12.31 -20.30 -2.76
C ALA A 120 -12.12 -18.99 -1.99
N ALA A 121 -13.18 -18.20 -1.84
CA ALA A 121 -13.16 -17.00 -1.01
C ALA A 121 -12.86 -17.36 0.45
N LYS A 122 -13.61 -18.30 1.03
CA LYS A 122 -13.41 -18.78 2.40
C LYS A 122 -12.00 -19.34 2.62
N LYS A 123 -11.49 -20.13 1.66
CA LYS A 123 -10.12 -20.69 1.66
C LYS A 123 -9.05 -19.61 1.59
N LYS A 124 -9.34 -18.46 0.98
CA LYS A 124 -8.49 -17.28 0.93
C LYS A 124 -8.81 -16.24 2.01
N SER A 125 -9.68 -16.57 2.98
CA SER A 125 -10.18 -15.66 4.02
C SER A 125 -10.80 -14.38 3.45
N VAL A 126 -11.65 -14.54 2.45
CA VAL A 126 -12.39 -13.50 1.73
C VAL A 126 -13.89 -13.82 1.84
N SER A 127 -14.74 -12.79 1.96
CA SER A 127 -16.19 -12.96 1.91
C SER A 127 -16.84 -11.91 1.02
N PHE A 128 -17.90 -12.32 0.35
CA PHE A 128 -18.70 -11.49 -0.55
C PHE A 128 -20.15 -11.49 -0.04
N PRO A 129 -20.45 -10.76 1.05
CA PRO A 129 -21.74 -10.84 1.72
C PRO A 129 -22.91 -10.30 0.88
N ASN A 130 -22.64 -9.35 -0.02
CA ASN A 130 -23.65 -8.76 -0.91
C ASN A 130 -23.77 -9.46 -2.28
N MET A 131 -23.05 -10.57 -2.49
CA MET A 131 -23.03 -11.30 -3.76
C MET A 131 -24.33 -12.09 -3.95
N ARG A 132 -25.11 -11.72 -4.98
CA ARG A 132 -26.38 -12.34 -5.34
C ARG A 132 -26.26 -13.21 -6.59
#